data_AF-A0A0S4WJF2-F1
#
_entry.id   AF-A0A0S4WJF2-F1
#
_cell.length_a   1.000
_cell.length_b   1.000
_cell.length_c   1.000
_cell.angle_alpha   90.00
_cell.angle_beta   90.00
_cell.angle_gamma   90.00
#
_symmetry.space_group_name_H-M   'P 1'
#
loop_
_entity.id
_entity.type
_entity.pdbx_description
1 polymer ?
#
loop_
_entity_poly.entity_id
_entity_poly.type
_entity_poly.pdbx_seq_one_letter_code
_entity_poly.pdbx_strand_id
1 'polypeptide(L)' 'MFCVTHDMGFAKAVADRVILMAPGSVVEQNSPQAFFSNPRGARRQDFLSDILGH' A
#
# COMPACT_ATOMS: atom_id res chain seq x y z
N MET A 1 -0.93 -6.85 15.22
CA MET A 1 0.50 -6.87 14.82
C MET A 1 0.76 -5.66 13.91
N PHE A 2 1.92 -5.04 14.02
CA PHE A 2 2.32 -3.95 13.12
C PHE A 2 3.59 -4.40 12.38
N CYS A 3 3.56 -4.33 11.05
CA CYS A 3 4.64 -4.78 10.21
C CYS A 3 4.93 -3.70 9.16
N VAL A 4 6.20 -3.32 9.03
CA VAL A 4 6.67 -2.46 7.96
C VAL A 4 7.36 -3.36 6.94
N THR A 5 6.85 -3.38 5.71
CA THR A 5 7.36 -4.25 4.65
C THR A 5 7.23 -3.58 3.29
N HIS A 6 8.13 -3.95 2.37
CA HIS A 6 8.02 -3.66 0.94
C HIS A 6 7.47 -4.86 0.16
N ASP A 7 7.27 -6.02 0.81
CA ASP A 7 6.67 -7.19 0.19
C ASP A 7 5.14 -7.06 0.15
N MET A 8 4.63 -6.68 -1.02
CA MET A 8 3.20 -6.50 -1.27
C MET A 8 2.43 -7.83 -1.28
N GLY A 9 3.08 -8.94 -1.63
CA GLY A 9 2.48 -10.28 -1.61
C GLY A 9 2.18 -10.73 -0.19
N PHE A 10 3.14 -10.52 0.71
CA PHE A 10 2.93 -10.72 2.15
C PHE A 10 1.82 -9.81 2.69
N ALA A 11 1.89 -8.50 2.40
CA ALA A 11 0.87 -7.55 2.88
C ALA A 11 -0.54 -7.93 2.39
N LYS A 12 -0.68 -8.40 1.15
CA LYS A 12 -1.95 -8.86 0.60
C LYS A 12 -2.47 -10.14 1.25
N ALA A 13 -1.58 -11.03 1.68
CA ALA A 13 -1.94 -12.33 2.23
C ALA A 13 -2.35 -12.27 3.72
N VAL A 14 -1.71 -11.41 4.52
CA VAL A 14 -1.85 -11.45 5.98
C VAL A 14 -2.38 -10.18 6.63
N ALA A 15 -2.40 -9.04 5.94
CA ALA A 15 -2.78 -7.78 6.58
C ALA A 15 -4.30 -7.57 6.60
N ASP A 16 -4.83 -7.04 7.70
CA ASP A 16 -6.22 -6.55 7.76
C ASP A 16 -6.35 -5.14 7.15
N ARG A 17 -5.27 -4.35 7.23
CA ARG A 17 -5.19 -2.98 6.73
C ARG A 17 -3.79 -2.69 6.19
N VAL A 18 -3.75 -1.88 5.14
CA VAL A 18 -2.53 -1.35 4.54
C VAL A 18 -2.52 0.17 4.77
N ILE A 19 -1.37 0.68 5.21
CA ILE A 19 -1.15 2.11 5.42
C ILE A 19 -0.02 2.54 4.50
N LEU A 20 -0.28 3.49 3.62
CA LEU A 20 0.75 4.16 2.83
C LEU A 20 1.15 5.45 3.55
N MET A 21 2.42 5.53 3.91
CA MET A 21 3.00 6.72 4.53
C MET A 21 3.97 7.38 3.57
N ALA A 22 3.93 8.71 3.50
CA ALA A 22 4.90 9.51 2.76
C ALA A 22 5.02 10.89 3.45
N PRO A 23 6.03 11.68 3.09
CA PRO A 23 6.74 12.63 3.99
C PRO A 23 6.28 12.67 5.47
N GLY A 24 6.44 11.56 6.20
CA GLY A 24 6.12 11.50 7.64
C GLY A 24 4.63 11.56 7.99
N SER A 25 3.72 11.52 7.01
CA SER A 25 2.27 11.51 7.21
C SER A 25 1.63 10.26 6.61
N VAL A 26 0.47 9.88 7.15
CA VAL A 26 -0.38 8.86 6.55
C VAL A 26 -1.05 9.47 5.34
N VAL A 27 -0.61 9.06 4.15
CA VAL A 27 -1.23 9.46 2.89
C VAL A 27 -2.53 8.69 2.71
N GLU A 28 -2.53 7.42 3.15
CA GLU A 28 -3.68 6.56 2.96
C GLU A 28 -3.73 5.39 3.92
N GLN A 29 -4.96 4.97 4.24
CA GLN A 29 -5.26 3.73 4.94
C GLN A 29 -6.46 3.04 4.30
N ASN A 30 -6.33 1.76 3.93
CA ASN A 30 -7.38 0.97 3.31
C ASN A 30 -7.26 -0.53 3.64
N SER A 31 -8.28 -1.32 3.30
CA SER A 31 -8.14 -2.78 3.27
C SER A 31 -7.18 -3.20 2.13
N PRO A 32 -6.48 -4.35 2.23
CA PRO A 32 -5.57 -4.78 1.17
C PRO A 32 -6.26 -4.89 -0.19
N GLN A 33 -7.47 -5.45 -0.23
CA GLN A 33 -8.26 -5.53 -1.46
C GLN A 33 -8.53 -4.15 -2.07
N ALA A 34 -8.97 -3.17 -1.28
CA ALA A 34 -9.23 -1.82 -1.80
C ALA A 34 -7.93 -1.10 -2.21
N PHE A 35 -6.84 -1.34 -1.48
CA PHE A 35 -5.54 -0.73 -1.74
C PHE A 35 -4.96 -1.17 -3.09
N PHE A 36 -4.98 -2.48 -3.38
CA PHE A 36 -4.37 -3.06 -4.59
C PHE A 36 -5.30 -3.12 -5.80
N SER A 37 -6.63 -3.24 -5.62
CA SER A 37 -7.55 -3.49 -6.74
C SER A 37 -8.09 -2.21 -7.39
N ASN A 38 -8.09 -1.09 -6.68
CA ASN A 38 -8.63 0.18 -7.18
C ASN A 38 -7.83 1.36 -6.60
N PRO A 39 -6.62 1.63 -7.14
CA PRO A 39 -5.78 2.69 -6.63
C PRO A 39 -6.41 4.07 -6.89
N ARG A 40 -6.97 4.67 -5.83
CA ARG A 40 -7.48 6.04 -5.83
C ARG A 40 -6.41 7.01 -5.35
N GLY A 41 -6.20 8.07 -6.12
CA GLY A 41 -5.24 9.14 -5.78
C GLY A 41 -3.88 8.95 -6.44
N ALA A 42 -3.34 10.06 -6.95
CA ALA A 42 -2.11 10.10 -7.74
C ALA A 42 -0.92 9.47 -7.01
N ARG A 43 -0.71 9.80 -5.73
CA ARG A 43 0.41 9.29 -4.92
C ARG A 43 0.44 7.76 -4.78
N ARG A 44 -0.72 7.11 -4.76
CA ARG A 44 -0.81 5.64 -4.67
C ARG A 44 -0.50 4.99 -6.01
N GLN A 45 -0.92 5.61 -7.12
CA GLN A 45 -0.61 5.15 -8.47
C GLN A 45 0.89 5.26 -8.74
N ASP A 46 1.52 6.37 -8.32
CA ASP A 46 2.98 6.55 -8.40
C ASP A 46 3.70 5.45 -7.59
N PHE A 47 3.33 5.27 -6.32
CA PHE A 47 3.92 4.24 -5.45
C PHE A 47 3.78 2.82 -6.00
N LEU A 48 2.60 2.46 -6.50
CA LEU A 48 2.39 1.15 -7.11
C LEU A 48 3.15 0.98 -8.42
N SER A 49 3.33 2.04 -9.20
CA SER A 49 4.14 2.00 -10.44
C SER A 49 5.61 1.77 -10.15
N ASP A 50 6.15 2.41 -9.10
CA ASP A 50 7.54 2.24 -8.67
C ASP A 50 7.83 0.84 -8.12
N ILE A 51 6.82 0.17 -7.53
CA ILE A 51 6.98 -1.14 -6.88
C ILE A 51 6.60 -2.31 -7.80
N LEU A 52 5.65 -2.12 -8.71
CA LEU A 52 5.21 -3.17 -9.66
C LEU A 52 5.96 -3.09 -11.00
N GLY A 53 6.71 -2.02 -11.25
CA GLY A 53 7.54 -1.83 -12.45
C GLY A 53 8.87 -2.60 -12.45
N HIS A 54 9.15 -3.39 -11.42
CA HIS A 54 10.29 -4.31 -11.31
C HIS A 54 9.82 -5.73 -11.02
#